data_AF-A0AA43DRU1-F1
#
_entry.id   AF-A0AA43DRU1-F1
#
_cell.length_a   1.000
_cell.length_b   1.000
_cell.length_c   1.000
_cell.angle_alpha   90.00
_cell.angle_beta   90.00
_cell.angle_gamma   90.00
#
_symmetry.space_group_name_H-M   'P 1'
#
loop_
_entity.id
_entity.type
_entity.pdbx_description
1 polymer ?
#
loop_
_entity_poly.entity_id
_entity_poly.type
_entity_poly.pdbx_seq_one_letter_code
_entity_poly.pdbx_strand_id
1 'polypeptide(L)'
;MDSSYQVVTLTGAAIYIIALGVRQKTIFNYTLKTDGATVEYYLHYPDFASSFFKGIAIFVMLVFGLVAVLTGSLLFLVGPVAMAFIAAIKLLNWENPVHHRQTAPWHLHEFVTVDHRRLMVIIHCDDITTGFAARFPSKTLMDKYLAFLREVLPANAEYIEKATNWHQG
;
A
#
# COMPACT_ATOMS: atom_id res chain seq x y z
N MET A 1 -43.87 7.38 0.89
CA MET A 1 -42.44 7.02 1.12
C MET A 1 -41.82 8.22 1.80
N ASP A 2 -41.49 8.10 3.10
CA ASP A 2 -41.03 9.25 3.87
C ASP A 2 -39.64 9.70 3.42
N SER A 3 -39.44 11.01 3.39
CA SER A 3 -38.17 11.68 3.05
C SER A 3 -36.98 11.12 3.84
N SER A 4 -37.22 10.69 5.08
CA SER A 4 -36.22 10.05 5.96
C SER A 4 -35.64 8.76 5.36
N TYR A 5 -36.44 7.92 4.71
CA TYR A 5 -35.95 6.68 4.10
C TYR A 5 -35.07 6.95 2.89
N GLN A 6 -35.39 7.97 2.08
CA GLN A 6 -34.56 8.33 0.93
C GLN A 6 -33.19 8.85 1.39
N VAL A 7 -33.14 9.68 2.44
CA VAL A 7 -31.88 10.19 3.01
C VAL A 7 -31.01 9.06 3.55
N VAL A 8 -31.57 8.11 4.30
CA VAL A 8 -30.81 6.97 4.84
C VAL A 8 -30.26 6.09 3.72
N THR A 9 -31.07 5.83 2.68
CA THR A 9 -30.68 4.95 1.57
C THR A 9 -29.57 5.59 0.72
N LEU A 10 -29.70 6.90 0.42
CA LEU A 10 -28.68 7.65 -0.31
C LEU A 10 -27.37 7.77 0.47
N THR A 11 -27.46 8.00 1.78
CA THR A 11 -26.29 8.09 2.66
C THR A 11 -25.57 6.75 2.76
N GLY A 12 -26.31 5.65 2.92
CA GLY A 12 -25.74 4.29 2.93
C GLY A 12 -25.08 3.91 1.61
N ALA A 13 -25.71 4.22 0.48
CA ALA A 13 -25.14 3.99 -0.84
C ALA A 13 -23.87 4.80 -1.08
N ALA A 14 -23.84 6.07 -0.66
CA ALA A 14 -22.66 6.91 -0.74
C ALA A 14 -21.50 6.35 0.10
N ILE A 15 -21.76 5.96 1.35
CA ILE A 15 -20.75 5.34 2.22
C ILE A 15 -20.21 4.04 1.60
N TYR A 16 -21.09 3.22 1.01
CA TYR A 16 -20.69 1.97 0.36
C TYR A 16 -19.78 2.20 -0.86
N ILE A 17 -20.12 3.17 -1.72
CA ILE A 17 -19.29 3.53 -2.89
C ILE A 17 -17.95 4.13 -2.44
N ILE A 18 -17.94 4.97 -1.40
CA ILE A 18 -16.71 5.51 -0.81
C ILE A 18 -15.86 4.37 -0.26
N ALA A 19 -16.43 3.41 0.49
CA ALA A 19 -15.70 2.28 1.03
C ALA A 19 -15.10 1.38 -0.07
N LEU A 20 -15.82 1.17 -1.17
CA LEU A 20 -15.29 0.44 -2.33
C LEU A 20 -14.19 1.22 -3.06
N GLY A 21 -14.32 2.55 -3.18
CA GLY A 21 -13.29 3.42 -3.77
C GLY A 21 -12.03 3.55 -2.90
N VAL A 22 -12.19 3.46 -1.57
CA VAL A 22 -11.10 3.47 -0.58
C VAL A 22 -10.44 2.09 -0.47
N ARG A 23 -10.99 1.03 -1.08
CA ARG A 23 -10.34 -0.29 -1.13
C ARG A 23 -9.07 -0.21 -1.97
N GLN A 24 -7.97 0.08 -1.29
CA GLN A 24 -6.66 0.19 -1.90
C GLN A 24 -6.12 -1.19 -2.27
N LYS A 25 -5.65 -1.31 -3.51
CA LYS A 25 -4.90 -2.49 -3.95
C LYS A 25 -3.42 -2.22 -3.68
N THR A 26 -2.74 -3.03 -2.88
CA THR A 26 -1.29 -2.93 -2.76
C THR A 26 -0.65 -3.47 -4.04
N ILE A 27 0.16 -2.65 -4.71
CA ILE A 27 0.98 -3.07 -5.85
C ILE A 27 2.36 -3.42 -5.32
N PHE A 28 2.89 -4.55 -5.77
CA PHE A 28 4.21 -5.05 -5.41
C PHE A 28 5.10 -5.01 -6.65
N ASN A 29 6.16 -4.22 -6.60
CA ASN A 29 7.23 -4.22 -7.59
C ASN A 29 8.39 -5.04 -7.06
N TYR A 30 8.75 -6.09 -7.79
CA TYR A 30 9.84 -6.99 -7.45
C TYR A 30 11.06 -6.66 -8.31
N THR A 31 12.13 -6.18 -7.71
CA THR A 31 13.43 -6.02 -8.37
C THR A 31 14.38 -7.09 -7.85
N LEU A 32 14.93 -7.89 -8.75
CA LEU A 32 15.84 -8.99 -8.42
C LEU A 32 17.26 -8.59 -8.80
N LYS A 33 18.19 -8.72 -7.85
CA LYS A 33 19.61 -8.49 -8.06
C LYS A 33 20.40 -9.75 -7.65
N THR A 34 21.66 -9.80 -8.06
CA THR A 34 22.57 -10.93 -7.77
C THR A 34 22.97 -11.00 -6.28
N ASP A 35 22.76 -9.94 -5.51
CA ASP A 35 23.06 -9.83 -4.08
C ASP A 35 21.83 -10.02 -3.17
N GLY A 36 20.64 -9.65 -3.65
CA GLY A 36 19.36 -9.83 -2.96
C GLY A 36 18.14 -9.49 -3.82
N ALA A 37 16.94 -9.60 -3.26
CA ALA A 37 15.70 -9.10 -3.86
C ALA A 37 15.19 -7.89 -3.09
N THR A 38 14.63 -6.93 -3.80
CA THR A 38 13.97 -5.76 -3.20
C THR A 38 12.53 -5.72 -3.66
N VAL A 39 11.59 -5.67 -2.72
CA VAL A 39 10.19 -5.39 -2.97
C VAL A 39 9.86 -3.99 -2.56
N GLU A 40 9.33 -3.25 -3.51
CA GLU A 40 8.65 -1.99 -3.25
C GLU A 40 7.16 -2.30 -3.21
N TYR A 41 6.53 -2.07 -2.06
CA TYR A 41 5.07 -2.13 -1.96
C TYR A 41 4.52 -0.73 -1.77
N TYR A 42 3.54 -0.39 -2.60
CA TYR A 42 2.82 0.87 -2.49
C TYR A 42 1.33 0.62 -2.59
N LEU A 43 0.60 1.44 -1.85
CA LEU A 43 -0.84 1.41 -1.82
C LEU A 43 -1.33 2.08 -3.11
N HIS A 44 -2.05 1.37 -3.99
CA HIS A 44 -2.55 1.95 -5.23
C HIS A 44 -3.62 2.99 -4.90
N TYR A 45 -3.21 4.25 -4.96
CA TYR A 45 -4.11 5.37 -5.06
C TYR A 45 -4.33 5.67 -6.55
N PRO A 46 -5.57 5.98 -6.95
CA PRO A 46 -5.82 6.43 -8.32
C PRO A 46 -5.09 7.75 -8.58
N ASP A 47 -4.63 7.98 -9.81
CA ASP A 47 -3.77 9.12 -10.17
C ASP A 47 -4.40 10.49 -9.84
N PHE A 48 -5.73 10.56 -9.75
CA PHE A 48 -6.45 11.78 -9.37
C PHE A 48 -6.44 12.07 -7.86
N ALA A 49 -6.10 11.10 -7.00
CA ALA A 49 -6.22 11.22 -5.54
C ALA A 49 -5.31 12.33 -4.99
N SER A 50 -4.07 12.43 -5.48
CA SER A 50 -3.16 13.50 -5.07
C SER A 50 -3.72 14.88 -5.44
N SER A 51 -4.23 15.04 -6.66
CA SER A 51 -4.85 16.28 -7.13
C SER A 51 -6.14 16.62 -6.37
N PHE A 52 -6.95 15.62 -6.03
CA PHE A 52 -8.17 15.80 -5.24
C PHE A 52 -7.87 16.29 -3.82
N PHE A 53 -6.89 15.65 -3.15
CA PHE A 53 -6.43 16.07 -1.83
C PHE A 53 -5.86 17.49 -1.85
N LYS A 54 -4.99 17.81 -2.81
CA LYS A 54 -4.46 19.17 -2.99
C LYS A 54 -5.58 20.19 -3.22
N GLY A 55 -6.60 19.83 -4.01
CA GLY A 55 -7.79 20.65 -4.26
C GLY A 55 -8.58 20.96 -2.98
N ILE A 56 -8.85 19.95 -2.15
CA ILE A 56 -9.52 20.13 -0.85
C ILE A 56 -8.70 21.08 0.04
N ALA A 57 -7.39 20.89 0.12
CA ALA A 57 -6.53 21.73 0.95
C ALA A 57 -6.56 23.20 0.50
N ILE A 58 -6.49 23.47 -0.80
CA ILE A 58 -6.62 24.84 -1.36
C ILE A 58 -7.98 25.43 -1.04
N PHE A 59 -9.06 24.66 -1.23
CA PHE A 59 -10.42 25.10 -0.94
C PHE A 59 -10.58 25.50 0.54
N VAL A 60 -10.08 24.68 1.46
CA VAL A 60 -10.11 24.95 2.90
C VAL A 60 -9.34 26.22 3.25
N MET A 61 -8.15 26.44 2.67
CA MET A 61 -7.39 27.67 2.88
C MET A 61 -8.12 28.91 2.36
N LEU A 62 -8.79 28.82 1.19
CA LEU A 62 -9.57 29.92 0.64
C LEU A 62 -10.78 30.27 1.52
N VAL A 63 -11.51 29.26 2.01
CA VAL A 63 -12.64 29.47 2.93
C VAL A 63 -12.18 30.18 4.21
N PHE A 64 -11.08 29.73 4.81
CA PHE A 64 -10.57 30.38 6.00
C PHE A 64 -10.01 31.78 5.73
N GLY A 65 -9.36 32.00 4.58
CA GLY A 65 -8.94 33.33 4.16
C GLY A 65 -10.14 34.29 4.01
N LEU A 66 -11.23 33.82 3.41
CA LEU A 66 -12.47 34.60 3.27
C LEU A 66 -13.07 34.95 4.64
N VAL A 67 -13.16 33.97 5.55
CA VAL A 67 -13.67 34.21 6.91
C VAL A 67 -12.79 35.20 7.67
N ALA A 68 -11.46 35.12 7.54
CA ALA A 68 -10.52 36.06 8.16
C ALA A 68 -10.77 37.50 7.68
N VAL A 69 -10.99 37.69 6.37
CA VAL A 69 -11.29 39.00 5.78
C VAL A 69 -12.63 39.53 6.28
N LEU A 70 -13.68 38.69 6.31
CA LEU A 70 -15.01 39.09 6.76
C LEU A 70 -15.06 39.44 8.26
N THR A 71 -14.30 38.72 9.09
CA THR A 71 -14.27 38.93 10.54
C THR A 71 -13.21 39.95 10.97
N GLY A 72 -12.27 40.32 10.10
CA GLY A 72 -11.18 41.24 10.39
C GLY A 72 -10.19 40.72 11.44
N SER A 73 -10.21 39.42 11.76
CA SER A 73 -9.41 38.85 12.84
C SER A 73 -8.87 37.47 12.49
N LEU A 74 -7.57 37.28 12.73
CA LEU A 74 -6.90 35.99 12.65
C LEU A 74 -7.03 35.17 13.94
N LEU A 75 -7.65 35.71 15.00
CA LEU A 75 -7.82 34.97 16.26
C LEU A 75 -8.75 33.76 16.11
N PHE A 76 -9.65 33.77 15.12
CA PHE A 76 -10.49 32.61 14.81
C PHE A 76 -9.66 31.42 14.27
N LEU A 77 -8.43 31.67 13.79
CA LEU A 77 -7.52 30.61 13.36
C LEU A 77 -6.98 29.79 14.54
N VAL A 78 -7.11 30.25 15.79
CA VAL A 78 -6.66 29.50 16.97
C VAL A 78 -7.62 28.35 17.28
N GLY A 79 -7.07 27.18 17.63
CA GLY A 79 -7.87 26.01 18.02
C GLY A 79 -8.21 25.10 16.84
N PRO A 80 -9.48 24.69 16.62
CA PRO A 80 -9.85 23.73 15.57
C PRO A 80 -9.41 24.14 14.16
N VAL A 81 -9.40 25.44 13.88
CA VAL A 81 -9.01 25.99 12.58
C VAL A 81 -7.51 25.85 12.35
N ALA A 82 -6.66 26.06 13.36
CA ALA A 82 -5.22 25.81 13.27
C ALA A 82 -4.92 24.35 12.96
N MET A 83 -5.63 23.42 13.61
CA MET A 83 -5.49 21.99 13.32
C MET A 83 -5.86 21.65 11.88
N ALA A 84 -6.95 22.25 11.36
CA ALA A 84 -7.35 22.09 9.96
C ALA A 84 -6.31 22.66 8.99
N PHE A 85 -5.67 23.78 9.32
CA PHE A 85 -4.61 24.38 8.49
C PHE A 85 -3.34 23.49 8.45
N ILE A 86 -2.91 22.97 9.60
CA ILE A 86 -1.77 22.03 9.69
C ILE A 86 -2.07 20.75 8.90
N ALA A 87 -3.30 20.23 9.00
CA ALA A 87 -3.75 19.08 8.22
C ALA A 87 -3.75 19.40 6.71
N ALA A 88 -4.24 20.56 6.29
CA ALA A 88 -4.24 20.99 4.89
C ALA A 88 -2.82 21.08 4.31
N ILE A 89 -1.85 21.63 5.07
CA ILE A 89 -0.44 21.68 4.64
C ILE A 89 0.13 20.27 4.50
N LYS A 90 -0.12 19.38 5.47
CA LYS A 90 0.31 17.97 5.36
C LYS A 90 -0.31 17.26 4.16
N LEU A 91 -1.55 17.61 3.83
CA LEU A 91 -2.33 17.01 2.76
C LEU A 91 -1.93 17.58 1.37
N LEU A 92 -1.41 18.81 1.31
CA LEU A 92 -0.75 19.39 0.12
C LEU A 92 0.56 18.69 -0.20
N ASN A 93 1.35 18.41 0.83
CA ASN A 93 2.63 17.70 0.72
C ASN A 93 2.47 16.17 0.72
N TRP A 94 1.24 15.68 0.62
CA TRP A 94 0.98 14.25 0.64
C TRP A 94 1.47 13.61 -0.65
N GLU A 95 2.46 12.73 -0.49
CA GLU A 95 2.91 11.78 -1.50
C GLU A 95 2.62 10.35 -1.01
N ASN A 96 2.39 9.44 -1.94
CA ASN A 96 2.09 8.06 -1.60
C ASN A 96 3.31 7.40 -0.94
N PRO A 97 3.23 6.93 0.33
CA PRO A 97 4.37 6.30 0.97
C PRO A 97 4.73 5.00 0.25
N VAL A 98 5.89 4.98 -0.40
CA VAL A 98 6.45 3.76 -1.00
C VAL A 98 7.30 3.07 0.06
N HIS A 99 6.86 1.89 0.48
CA HIS A 99 7.60 1.11 1.44
C HIS A 99 8.58 0.20 0.71
N HIS A 100 9.85 0.28 1.11
CA HIS A 100 10.93 -0.50 0.51
C HIS A 100 11.31 -1.62 1.49
N ARG A 101 11.19 -2.87 1.06
CA ARG A 101 11.66 -4.03 1.80
C ARG A 101 12.76 -4.72 1.00
N GLN A 102 13.97 -4.73 1.54
CA GLN A 102 15.07 -5.50 0.99
C GLN A 102 15.11 -6.87 1.68
N THR A 103 15.37 -7.94 0.94
CA THR A 103 15.69 -9.24 1.53
C THR A 103 17.07 -9.21 2.15
N ALA A 104 17.31 -10.15 3.06
CA ALA A 104 18.68 -10.49 3.41
C ALA A 104 19.45 -10.98 2.15
N PRO A 105 20.79 -11.03 2.20
CA PRO A 105 21.59 -11.65 1.16
C PRO A 105 21.17 -13.10 0.86
N TRP A 106 21.30 -13.53 -0.39
CA TRP A 106 20.87 -14.87 -0.83
C TRP A 106 21.52 -16.03 -0.08
N HIS A 107 22.78 -15.88 0.34
CA HIS A 107 23.53 -16.91 1.06
C HIS A 107 22.97 -17.25 2.45
N LEU A 108 22.13 -16.38 3.02
CA LEU A 108 21.48 -16.61 4.32
C LEU A 108 20.14 -17.33 4.19
N HIS A 109 19.72 -17.69 2.98
CA HIS A 109 18.43 -18.32 2.76
C HIS A 109 18.58 -19.83 2.58
N GLU A 110 18.03 -20.60 3.51
CA GLU A 110 18.14 -22.07 3.52
C GLU A 110 16.87 -22.78 3.05
N PHE A 111 15.70 -22.11 3.09
CA PHE A 111 14.43 -22.76 2.73
C PHE A 111 13.63 -21.95 1.72
N VAL A 112 13.08 -22.66 0.73
CA VAL A 112 12.17 -22.10 -0.29
C VAL A 112 10.85 -22.85 -0.24
N THR A 113 9.77 -22.16 0.15
CA THR A 113 8.41 -22.71 0.07
C THR A 113 7.75 -22.30 -1.24
N VAL A 114 7.30 -23.28 -2.03
CA VAL A 114 6.62 -23.05 -3.32
C VAL A 114 5.15 -23.43 -3.21
N ASP A 115 4.27 -22.46 -3.40
CA ASP A 115 2.82 -22.64 -3.51
C ASP A 115 2.37 -22.46 -4.96
N HIS A 116 2.23 -23.58 -5.65
CA HIS A 116 1.74 -23.65 -7.03
C HIS A 116 0.26 -23.24 -7.18
N ARG A 117 -0.53 -23.34 -6.11
CA ARG A 117 -1.98 -23.03 -6.13
C ARG A 117 -2.22 -21.52 -6.09
N ARG A 118 -1.39 -20.78 -5.36
CA ARG A 118 -1.46 -19.32 -5.24
C ARG A 118 -0.44 -18.57 -6.11
N LEU A 119 0.40 -19.31 -6.84
CA LEU A 119 1.53 -18.82 -7.64
C LEU A 119 2.47 -17.96 -6.78
N MET A 120 2.95 -18.52 -5.67
CA MET A 120 3.69 -17.80 -4.64
C MET A 120 4.95 -18.59 -4.26
N VAL A 121 6.07 -17.88 -4.15
CA VAL A 121 7.35 -18.44 -3.70
C VAL A 121 7.79 -17.64 -2.48
N ILE A 122 8.07 -18.33 -1.38
CA ILE A 122 8.53 -17.72 -0.14
C ILE A 122 9.94 -18.20 0.13
N ILE A 123 10.84 -17.26 0.40
CA ILE A 123 12.24 -17.53 0.70
C ILE A 123 12.46 -17.19 2.17
N HIS A 124 12.98 -18.14 2.93
CA HIS A 124 13.19 -18.04 4.37
C HIS A 124 14.69 -18.07 4.67
N CYS A 125 15.11 -17.35 5.73
CA CYS A 125 16.48 -17.46 6.25
C CYS A 125 16.58 -18.64 7.22
N ASP A 126 16.45 -18.38 8.52
CA ASP A 126 16.65 -19.39 9.56
C ASP A 126 15.33 -20.02 10.09
N ASP A 127 14.19 -19.34 9.88
CA ASP A 127 12.89 -19.79 10.38
C ASP A 127 11.80 -19.71 9.30
N ILE A 128 10.97 -20.77 9.21
CA ILE A 128 9.81 -20.88 8.33
C ILE A 128 8.79 -19.75 8.58
N THR A 129 8.81 -19.14 9.77
CA THR A 129 7.93 -18.01 10.11
C THR A 129 8.45 -16.64 9.68
N THR A 130 9.69 -16.55 9.17
CA THR A 130 10.28 -15.31 8.68
C THR A 130 10.75 -15.49 7.24
N GLY A 131 10.21 -14.69 6.33
CA GLY A 131 10.53 -14.85 4.92
C GLY A 131 10.06 -13.71 4.05
N PHE A 132 10.56 -13.76 2.83
CA PHE A 132 10.17 -12.88 1.74
C PHE A 132 9.30 -13.64 0.77
N ALA A 133 8.05 -13.18 0.65
CA ALA A 133 7.10 -13.75 -0.26
C ALA A 133 7.08 -12.99 -1.59
N ALA A 134 7.31 -13.69 -2.68
CA ALA A 134 7.09 -13.23 -4.04
C ALA A 134 5.83 -13.88 -4.62
N ARG A 135 4.92 -13.07 -5.17
CA ARG A 135 3.69 -13.54 -5.82
C ARG A 135 3.76 -13.27 -7.31
N PHE A 136 3.42 -14.27 -8.11
CA PHE A 136 3.57 -14.24 -9.55
C PHE A 136 2.20 -14.21 -10.24
N PRO A 137 2.06 -13.43 -11.33
CA PRO A 137 0.82 -13.39 -12.11
C PRO A 137 0.67 -14.61 -13.04
N SER A 138 1.76 -15.30 -13.37
CA SER A 138 1.74 -16.48 -14.23
C SER A 138 2.68 -17.58 -13.74
N LYS A 139 2.34 -18.83 -14.07
CA LYS A 139 3.18 -20.00 -13.81
C LYS A 139 4.52 -19.92 -14.54
N THR A 140 4.54 -19.39 -15.77
CA THR A 140 5.78 -19.24 -16.55
C THR A 140 6.78 -18.29 -15.92
N LEU A 141 6.32 -17.22 -15.26
CA LEU A 141 7.19 -16.31 -14.51
C LEU A 141 7.69 -16.95 -13.21
N MET A 142 6.83 -17.70 -12.54
CA MET A 142 7.21 -18.46 -11.35
C MET A 142 8.28 -19.52 -11.67
N ASP A 143 8.14 -20.26 -12.76
CA ASP A 143 9.11 -21.27 -13.17
C ASP A 143 10.47 -20.65 -13.53
N LYS A 144 10.47 -19.49 -14.20
CA LYS A 144 11.69 -18.72 -14.46
C LYS A 144 12.34 -18.22 -13.16
N TYR A 145 11.52 -17.78 -12.21
CA TYR A 145 12.00 -17.35 -10.90
C TYR A 145 12.61 -18.51 -10.11
N LEU A 146 11.99 -19.69 -10.13
CA LEU A 146 12.53 -20.90 -9.50
C LEU A 146 13.83 -21.35 -10.16
N ALA A 147 13.95 -21.25 -11.48
CA ALA A 147 15.20 -21.53 -12.18
C ALA A 147 16.32 -20.57 -11.74
N PHE A 148 16.02 -19.28 -11.60
CA PHE A 148 16.95 -18.28 -11.07
C PHE A 148 17.35 -18.56 -9.61
N LEU A 149 16.38 -18.90 -8.75
CA LEU A 149 16.67 -19.24 -7.36
C LEU A 149 17.61 -20.44 -7.25
N ARG A 150 17.46 -21.45 -8.11
CA ARG A 150 18.35 -22.61 -8.14
C ARG A 150 19.80 -22.29 -8.53
N GLU A 151 20.03 -21.18 -9.23
CA GLU A 151 21.37 -20.72 -9.61
C GLU A 151 22.01 -19.87 -8.51
N VAL A 152 21.20 -19.12 -7.76
CA VAL A 152 21.68 -18.09 -6.82
C VAL A 152 21.65 -18.55 -5.35
N LEU A 153 20.80 -19.51 -4.98
CA LEU A 153 20.74 -20.04 -3.63
C LEU A 153 21.86 -21.05 -3.37
N PRO A 154 22.28 -21.20 -2.09
CA PRO A 154 23.29 -22.18 -1.74
C PRO A 154 22.77 -23.60 -1.99
N ALA A 155 23.69 -24.53 -2.33
CA ALA A 155 23.33 -25.87 -2.79
C ALA A 155 22.62 -26.75 -1.75
N ASN A 156 22.64 -26.33 -0.47
CA ASN A 156 21.92 -26.95 0.64
C ASN A 156 20.48 -26.43 0.80
N ALA A 157 20.03 -25.50 -0.06
CA ALA A 157 18.69 -24.94 0.06
C ALA A 157 17.60 -25.99 -0.20
N GLU A 158 16.69 -26.16 0.76
CA GLU A 158 15.57 -27.10 0.65
C GLU A 158 14.36 -26.43 -0.02
N TYR A 159 13.80 -27.11 -1.04
CA TYR A 159 12.60 -26.69 -1.73
C TYR A 159 11.40 -27.49 -1.22
N ILE A 160 10.48 -26.81 -0.53
CA ILE A 160 9.28 -27.38 0.07
C ILE A 160 8.07 -26.97 -0.76
N GLU A 161 7.39 -27.94 -1.37
CA GLU A 161 6.12 -27.69 -2.06
C GLU A 161 4.97 -27.80 -1.07
N LYS A 162 4.41 -26.66 -0.64
CA LYS A 162 3.30 -26.63 0.32
C LYS A 162 2.37 -25.46 0.07
N ALA A 163 1.07 -25.72 0.15
CA ALA A 163 0.07 -24.67 0.16
C ALA A 163 0.19 -23.84 1.44
N THR A 164 0.34 -22.52 1.29
CA THR A 164 0.64 -21.62 2.41
C THR A 164 -0.48 -20.62 2.66
N ASN A 165 -0.72 -20.32 3.95
CA ASN A 165 -1.61 -19.23 4.40
C ASN A 165 -0.79 -17.98 4.76
N TRP A 166 0.30 -17.75 4.04
CA TRP A 166 1.17 -16.63 4.31
C TRP A 166 0.49 -15.30 3.99
N HIS A 167 0.52 -14.39 4.97
CA HIS A 167 0.09 -13.01 4.82
C HIS A 167 1.33 -12.12 4.83
N GLN A 168 1.55 -11.35 3.76
CA GLN A 168 2.53 -10.27 3.77
C GLN A 168 2.02 -9.20 4.75
N GLY A 169 2.68 -9.06 5.90
CA GLY A 169 2.45 -7.98 6.86
C GLY A 169 2.95 -6.64 6.34
#